data_AF-A0A2M8LID3-F1
#
_entry.id   AF-A0A2M8LID3-F1
#
_cell.length_a   1.000
_cell.length_b   1.000
_cell.length_c   1.000
_cell.angle_alpha   90.00
_cell.angle_beta   90.00
_cell.angle_gamma   90.00
#
_symmetry.space_group_name_H-M   'P 1'
#
loop_
_entity.id
_entity.type
_entity.pdbx_description
1 polymer ?
#
loop_
_entity_poly.entity_id
_entity_poly.type
_entity_poly.pdbx_seq_one_letter_code
_entity_poly.pdbx_strand_id
1 'polypeptide(L)'
;MLRLFSQRVHESFALSAILAGSVALHVAWIDNLLISRSRTIAEWVTLNPDIGPISGLYVDTLGAFFVTLLVMTFLWRGRDVSHWRDRVFWFFILSIVLFLVMTLPFIYGFAVT
;
A
#
# COMPACT_ATOMS: atom_id res chain seq x y z
N MET A 1 -11.26 20.06 26.37
CA MET A 1 -10.53 20.91 25.40
C MET A 1 -9.72 20.02 24.48
N LEU A 2 -10.22 19.80 23.26
CA LEU A 2 -9.52 19.06 22.21
C LEU A 2 -8.35 19.93 21.71
N ARG A 3 -7.14 19.67 22.21
CA ARG A 3 -5.88 20.12 21.56
C ARG A 3 -5.70 19.33 20.26
N LEU A 4 -6.56 19.60 19.27
CA LEU A 4 -6.55 18.97 17.95
C LEU A 4 -5.35 19.41 17.10
N PHE A 5 -4.68 20.51 17.46
CA PHE A 5 -3.56 21.09 16.74
C PHE A 5 -2.31 21.22 17.64
N SER A 6 -1.91 20.10 18.25
CA SER A 6 -0.53 19.98 18.74
C SER A 6 0.40 20.02 17.51
N GLN A 7 1.48 20.79 17.57
CA GLN A 7 2.43 21.03 16.45
C GLN A 7 2.98 19.76 15.77
N ARG A 8 2.75 18.57 16.34
CA ARG A 8 3.28 17.28 15.87
C ARG A 8 2.28 16.39 15.12
N VAL A 9 1.01 16.81 14.99
CA VAL A 9 -0.01 16.00 14.26
C VAL A 9 0.36 15.83 12.79
N HIS A 10 0.99 16.85 12.19
CA HIS A 10 1.44 16.79 10.80
C HIS A 10 2.50 15.72 10.55
N GLU A 11 3.42 15.50 11.50
CA GLU A 11 4.47 14.49 11.38
C GLU A 11 3.89 13.08 11.48
N SER A 12 2.99 12.84 12.44
CA SER A 12 2.28 11.56 12.58
C SER A 12 1.46 11.22 11.33
N PHE A 13 0.77 12.21 10.75
CA PHE A 13 -0.02 12.00 9.54
C PHE A 13 0.87 11.74 8.32
N ALA A 14 1.94 12.52 8.14
CA ALA A 14 2.88 12.33 7.04
C ALA A 14 3.54 10.94 7.08
N LEU A 15 3.98 10.49 8.25
CA LEU A 15 4.55 9.15 8.42
C LEU A 15 3.53 8.05 8.16
N SER A 16 2.29 8.24 8.62
CA SER A 16 1.20 7.30 8.36
C SER A 16 0.88 7.19 6.87
N ALA A 17 0.88 8.32 6.14
CA ALA A 17 0.66 8.35 4.70
C ALA A 17 1.78 7.66 3.92
N ILE A 18 3.04 7.89 4.30
CA ILE A 18 4.19 7.20 3.69
C ILE A 18 4.08 5.69 3.92
N LEU A 19 3.82 5.26 5.17
CA LEU A 19 3.67 3.85 5.50
C LEU A 19 2.49 3.20 4.76
N ALA A 20 1.35 3.89 4.68
CA ALA A 20 0.20 3.44 3.91
C ALA A 20 0.52 3.28 2.42
N GLY A 21 1.28 4.22 1.84
CA GLY A 21 1.79 4.11 0.48
C GLY A 21 2.68 2.88 0.29
N SER A 22 3.60 2.62 1.21
CA SER A 22 4.44 1.42 1.19
C SER A 22 3.61 0.13 1.20
N VAL A 23 2.63 0.04 2.10
CA VAL A 23 1.75 -1.13 2.21
C VAL A 23 0.91 -1.31 0.94
N ALA A 24 0.37 -0.22 0.40
CA ALA A 24 -0.40 -0.25 -0.85
C ALA A 24 0.46 -0.75 -2.03
N LEU A 25 1.73 -0.33 -2.12
CA LEU A 25 2.66 -0.88 -3.12
C LEU A 25 2.83 -2.40 -2.95
N HIS A 26 2.94 -2.88 -1.71
CA HIS A 26 3.06 -4.32 -1.44
C HIS A 26 1.82 -5.10 -1.89
N VAL A 27 0.63 -4.60 -1.53
CA VAL A 27 -0.66 -5.20 -1.95
C VAL A 27 -0.74 -5.22 -3.47
N ALA A 28 -0.46 -4.09 -4.13
CA ALA A 28 -0.57 -3.97 -5.58
C ALA A 28 0.29 -5.00 -6.35
N TRP A 29 1.58 -5.20 -6.00
CA TRP A 29 2.40 -6.18 -6.74
C TRP A 29 2.02 -7.63 -6.39
N ILE A 30 1.62 -7.90 -5.14
CA ILE A 30 1.18 -9.24 -4.71
C ILE A 30 -0.09 -9.62 -5.47
N ASP A 31 -1.09 -8.75 -5.47
CA ASP A 31 -2.37 -9.04 -6.11
C ASP A 31 -2.21 -9.20 -7.61
N ASN A 32 -1.38 -8.35 -8.23
CA ASN A 32 -1.03 -8.49 -9.64
C ASN A 32 -0.48 -9.91 -9.90
N LEU A 33 0.47 -10.39 -9.07
CA LEU A 33 1.04 -11.73 -9.20
C LEU A 33 0.00 -12.84 -8.98
N LEU A 34 -0.96 -12.64 -8.07
CA LEU A 34 -2.02 -13.60 -7.80
C LEU A 34 -3.04 -13.70 -8.94
N ILE A 35 -3.49 -12.58 -9.50
CA ILE A 35 -4.46 -12.57 -10.60
C ILE A 35 -3.88 -13.18 -11.88
N SER A 36 -2.57 -13.06 -12.09
CA SER A 36 -1.90 -13.64 -13.26
C SER A 36 -1.70 -15.16 -13.13
N ARG A 37 -1.65 -15.69 -11.90
CA ARG A 37 -1.46 -17.13 -11.63
C ARG A 37 -2.75 -17.89 -11.36
N SER A 38 -3.80 -17.23 -10.88
CA SER A 38 -5.06 -17.88 -10.49
C SER A 38 -6.25 -17.21 -11.15
N ARG A 39 -6.89 -17.95 -12.06
CA ARG A 39 -8.11 -17.51 -12.73
C ARG A 39 -9.26 -17.25 -11.76
N THR A 40 -9.35 -18.05 -10.68
CA THR A 40 -10.33 -17.84 -9.61
C THR A 40 -10.14 -16.50 -8.93
N ILE A 41 -8.89 -16.11 -8.61
CA ILE A 41 -8.63 -14.82 -7.96
C ILE A 41 -8.93 -13.67 -8.94
N ALA A 42 -8.54 -13.80 -10.21
CA ALA A 42 -8.87 -12.81 -11.24
C ALA A 42 -10.39 -12.59 -11.36
N GLU A 43 -11.19 -13.66 -11.33
CA GLU A 43 -12.66 -13.56 -11.37
C GLU A 43 -13.22 -12.88 -10.13
N TRP A 44 -12.72 -13.21 -8.93
CA TRP A 44 -13.15 -12.59 -7.67
C TRP A 44 -12.85 -11.09 -7.60
N VAL A 45 -11.73 -10.66 -8.19
CA VAL A 45 -11.28 -9.26 -8.20
C VAL A 45 -11.89 -8.48 -9.39
N THR A 46 -12.59 -9.14 -10.30
CA THR A 46 -13.27 -8.47 -11.42
C THR A 46 -14.60 -7.87 -10.96
N LEU A 47 -14.61 -6.57 -10.68
CA LEU A 47 -15.83 -5.84 -10.29
C LEU A 47 -16.68 -5.42 -11.49
N ASN A 48 -16.03 -5.13 -12.63
CA ASN A 48 -16.68 -4.81 -13.90
C ASN A 48 -16.09 -5.69 -15.01
N PRO A 49 -16.90 -6.48 -15.74
CA PRO A 49 -16.44 -7.30 -16.86
C PRO A 49 -15.71 -6.52 -17.96
N ASP A 50 -16.05 -5.26 -18.21
CA ASP A 50 -15.47 -4.44 -19.28
C ASP A 50 -14.05 -3.98 -18.97
N ILE A 51 -13.75 -3.78 -17.68
CA ILE A 51 -12.45 -3.30 -17.18
C ILE A 51 -11.58 -4.48 -16.72
N GLY A 52 -12.21 -5.62 -16.41
CA GLY A 52 -11.55 -6.82 -15.93
C GLY A 52 -11.01 -6.67 -14.49
N PRO A 53 -10.03 -7.51 -14.10
CA PRO A 53 -9.53 -7.59 -12.72
C PRO A 53 -8.79 -6.33 -12.27
N ILE A 54 -8.40 -5.45 -13.21
CA ILE A 54 -7.76 -4.16 -12.91
C ILE A 54 -8.66 -3.32 -11.99
N SER A 55 -9.97 -3.38 -12.19
CA SER A 55 -10.94 -2.62 -11.38
C SER A 55 -10.86 -2.97 -9.88
N GLY A 56 -10.85 -4.26 -9.53
CA GLY A 56 -10.73 -4.67 -8.14
C GLY A 56 -9.33 -4.48 -7.57
N LEU A 57 -8.26 -4.60 -8.38
CA LEU A 57 -6.90 -4.28 -7.94
C LEU A 57 -6.80 -2.84 -7.42
N TYR A 58 -7.38 -1.88 -8.14
CA TYR A 58 -7.40 -0.49 -7.68
C TYR A 58 -8.19 -0.33 -6.40
N VAL A 59 -9.36 -0.97 -6.28
CA VAL A 59 -10.20 -0.89 -5.08
C VAL A 59 -9.49 -1.49 -3.87
N ASP A 60 -8.86 -2.66 -4.02
CA ASP A 60 -8.16 -3.32 -2.93
C ASP A 60 -6.92 -2.54 -2.50
N THR A 61 -6.13 -2.05 -3.46
CA THR A 61 -4.95 -1.20 -3.19
C THR A 61 -5.35 0.10 -2.48
N LEU A 62 -6.43 0.76 -2.91
CA LEU A 62 -6.97 1.94 -2.24
C LEU A 62 -7.50 1.59 -0.84
N GLY A 63 -8.16 0.44 -0.69
CA GLY A 63 -8.62 -0.08 0.59
C GLY A 63 -7.46 -0.26 1.56
N ALA A 64 -6.41 -0.96 1.16
CA ALA A 64 -5.20 -1.16 1.93
C ALA A 64 -4.53 0.16 2.32
N PHE A 65 -4.47 1.12 1.40
CA PHE A 65 -3.96 2.47 1.68
C PHE A 65 -4.78 3.17 2.77
N PHE A 66 -6.09 3.32 2.59
CA PHE A 66 -6.93 4.05 3.52
C PHE A 66 -7.05 3.37 4.89
N VAL A 67 -7.16 2.04 4.93
CA VAL A 67 -7.18 1.28 6.17
C VAL A 67 -5.87 1.49 6.94
N THR A 68 -4.73 1.36 6.26
CA THR A 68 -3.41 1.57 6.90
C THR A 68 -3.25 3.02 7.36
N LEU A 69 -3.62 3.99 6.53
CA LEU A 69 -3.55 5.42 6.86
C LEU A 69 -4.38 5.74 8.10
N LEU A 70 -5.64 5.27 8.15
CA LEU A 70 -6.55 5.55 9.26
C LEU A 70 -6.08 4.89 10.56
N VAL A 71 -5.69 3.62 10.50
CA VAL A 71 -5.18 2.87 11.66
C VAL A 71 -3.91 3.52 12.20
N MET A 72 -2.93 3.80 11.35
CA MET A 72 -1.64 4.37 11.78
C MET A 72 -1.78 5.81 12.24
N THR A 73 -2.59 6.62 11.55
CA THR A 73 -2.87 7.99 11.97
C THR A 73 -3.51 7.99 13.36
N PHE A 74 -4.47 7.10 13.63
CA PHE A 74 -5.10 6.98 14.94
C PHE A 74 -4.11 6.53 16.01
N LEU A 75 -3.27 5.52 15.72
CA LEU A 75 -2.29 4.97 16.66
C LEU A 75 -1.14 5.95 16.99
N TRP A 76 -0.73 6.79 16.04
CA TRP A 76 0.35 7.75 16.21
C TRP A 76 -0.11 9.16 16.55
N ARG A 77 -1.42 9.40 16.57
CA ARG A 77 -2.00 10.70 16.89
C ARG A 77 -1.50 11.23 18.23
N GLY A 78 -0.81 12.36 18.18
CA GLY A 78 -0.33 13.06 19.38
C GLY A 78 0.86 12.39 20.08
N ARG A 79 1.46 11.36 19.48
CA ARG A 79 2.69 10.71 19.97
C ARG A 79 3.92 11.27 19.26
N ASP A 80 5.07 11.19 19.91
CA ASP A 80 6.36 11.48 19.27
C ASP A 80 6.77 10.29 18.40
N VAL A 81 6.78 10.50 17.09
CA VAL A 81 7.10 9.48 16.07
C VAL A 81 8.39 9.77 15.32
N SER A 82 9.16 10.76 15.77
CA SER A 82 10.43 11.17 15.14
C SER A 82 11.41 9.99 14.97
N HIS A 83 11.45 9.08 15.96
CA HIS A 83 12.27 7.87 15.94
C HIS A 83 11.86 6.83 14.87
N TRP A 84 10.63 6.88 14.37
CA TRP A 84 10.16 6.03 13.27
C TRP A 84 10.49 6.59 11.90
N ARG A 85 10.83 7.88 11.80
CA ARG A 85 10.94 8.60 10.53
C ARG A 85 11.86 7.90 9.54
N ASP A 86 13.08 7.61 9.98
CA ASP A 86 14.09 7.03 9.09
C ASP A 86 13.70 5.59 8.71
N ARG A 87 13.08 4.83 9.63
CA ARG A 87 12.61 3.46 9.35
C ARG A 87 11.48 3.44 8.33
N VAL A 88 10.48 4.30 8.50
CA VAL A 88 9.33 4.40 7.58
C VAL A 88 9.78 4.90 6.22
N PHE A 89 10.70 5.87 6.18
CA PHE A 89 11.29 6.34 4.93
C PHE A 89 12.05 5.23 4.19
N TRP A 90 12.96 4.52 4.85
CA TRP A 90 13.69 3.41 4.23
C TRP A 90 12.78 2.27 3.82
N PHE A 91 11.74 1.98 4.62
CA PHE A 91 10.72 1.00 4.25
C PHE A 91 10.02 1.41 2.96
N PHE A 92 9.60 2.67 2.82
CA PHE A 92 9.00 3.18 1.59
C PHE A 92 9.93 3.09 0.37
N ILE A 93 11.20 3.47 0.51
CA ILE A 93 12.18 3.34 -0.57
C ILE A 93 12.33 1.86 -0.98
N LEU A 94 12.45 0.95 -0.01
CA LEU A 94 12.53 -0.48 -0.28
C LEU A 94 11.26 -1.01 -0.95
N SER A 95 10.08 -0.58 -0.51
CA SER A 95 8.80 -0.95 -1.13
C SER A 95 8.70 -0.47 -2.57
N ILE A 96 9.18 0.73 -2.90
CA ILE A 96 9.25 1.22 -4.29
C ILE A 96 10.17 0.33 -5.12
N VAL A 97 11.40 0.08 -4.65
CA VAL A 97 12.36 -0.76 -5.36
C VAL A 97 11.79 -2.15 -5.60
N LEU A 98 11.18 -2.75 -4.57
CA LEU A 98 10.59 -4.08 -4.66
C LEU A 98 9.39 -4.10 -5.60
N PHE A 99 8.50 -3.10 -5.54
CA PHE A 99 7.39 -2.96 -6.48
C PHE A 99 7.87 -2.87 -7.93
N LEU A 100 8.87 -2.01 -8.21
CA LEU A 100 9.44 -1.89 -9.54
C LEU A 100 10.03 -3.21 -10.01
N VAL A 101 10.86 -3.86 -9.19
CA VAL A 101 11.48 -5.16 -9.50
C VAL A 101 10.41 -6.21 -9.77
N MET A 102 9.41 -6.35 -8.91
CA MET A 102 8.36 -7.39 -9.04
C MET A 102 7.39 -7.12 -10.20
N THR A 103 7.27 -5.89 -10.67
CA THR A 103 6.43 -5.53 -11.83
C THR A 103 7.19 -5.55 -13.15
N LEU A 104 8.51 -5.76 -13.15
CA LEU A 104 9.27 -5.91 -14.38
C LEU A 104 8.83 -7.17 -15.15
N PRO A 105 8.65 -7.07 -16.49
CA PRO A 105 8.13 -8.16 -17.32
C PRO A 105 9.02 -9.41 -17.31
N PHE A 106 10.32 -9.29 -17.07
CA PHE A 106 11.22 -10.45 -16.96
C PHE A 106 10.93 -11.29 -15.72
N ILE A 107 10.69 -10.66 -14.57
CA ILE A 107 10.37 -11.36 -13.32
C ILE A 107 8.95 -11.93 -13.40
N TYR A 108 8.04 -11.21 -14.06
CA TYR A 108 6.72 -11.70 -14.42
C TYR A 108 6.78 -12.94 -15.33
N GLY A 109 7.63 -12.93 -16.35
CA GLY A 109 7.79 -14.03 -17.30
C GLY A 109 8.30 -15.33 -16.65
N PHE A 110 9.29 -15.24 -15.74
CA PHE A 110 9.77 -16.40 -14.97
C PHE A 110 8.76 -16.89 -13.92
N ALA A 111 7.87 -16.02 -13.45
CA ALA A 111 6.85 -16.37 -12.48
C ALA A 111 5.62 -17.03 -13.13
N VAL A 112 5.34 -16.75 -14.41
CA VAL A 112 4.10 -17.20 -15.09
C VAL A 112 4.31 -18.48 -15.93
N THR A 113 5.55 -18.88 -16.17
CA THR A 113 5.91 -20.22 -16.69
C THR A 113 5.91 -21.29 -15.61
#